data_AF-A0A3A5WMB5-F1
#
_entry.id   AF-A0A3A5WMB5-F1
#
_cell.length_a   1.000
_cell.length_b   1.000
_cell.length_c   1.000
_cell.angle_alpha   90.00
_cell.angle_beta   90.00
_cell.angle_gamma   90.00
#
_symmetry.space_group_name_H-M   'P 1'
#
loop_
_entity.id
_entity.type
_entity.pdbx_description
1 polymer ?
#
loop_
_entity_poly.entity_id
_entity_poly.type
_entity_poly.pdbx_seq_one_letter_code
_entity_poly.pdbx_strand_id
1 'polypeptide(L)'
;GGMGIIMLGMMLLSRVIGGGMALARAELTGPSLSRLRPKLKQTAIALWTLYIVLTCIEFILLWTATPMDWFDAVNHSLTTLPTGGFSTHDASIGYFDSIAVETIVIAFMFIGGINFTLLWFIKEGEIRKAFGDEEFRYYLIYILVATLAIAAALIGSGTGIGTSLRHSLFHVVSIGTSSGFVTTNYRDYSNGGDWPLVTHLIIFVLMIVGASAGSTAGGLKLLRVTLAFKVAMRELVKIAQPRKIDQIRMNGEVVERNQIGLIVGMLIVWVGLFGLSSIILAIFMPDNTFESVITVVASSLGNTGPALGEYGPHDTWASMNSGALIITSILMWFGRLELLTAVILIHPHTWRKEEKVQSDRSAIALYRRLMEDDDKN
;
A
#
# COMPACT_ATOMS: atom_id res chain seq x y z
N GLY A 1 11.32 -8.29 -0.31
CA GLY A 1 9.95 -8.19 0.25
C GLY A 1 8.90 -7.86 -0.78
N GLY A 2 9.05 -6.73 -1.50
CA GLY A 2 8.18 -6.19 -2.56
C GLY A 2 7.29 -7.18 -3.29
N MET A 3 7.85 -7.85 -4.29
CA MET A 3 7.15 -8.82 -5.13
C MET A 3 6.92 -10.19 -4.46
N GLY A 4 7.66 -10.49 -3.39
CA GLY A 4 7.59 -11.76 -2.66
C GLY A 4 6.22 -12.00 -2.03
N ILE A 5 5.53 -10.95 -1.57
CA ILE A 5 4.17 -11.04 -1.01
C ILE A 5 3.14 -11.26 -2.11
N ILE A 6 3.23 -10.50 -3.21
CA ILE A 6 2.35 -10.66 -4.37
C ILE A 6 2.48 -12.08 -4.93
N MET A 7 3.72 -12.61 -5.01
CA MET A 7 4.01 -13.97 -5.46
C MET A 7 3.57 -15.04 -4.44
N LEU A 8 3.88 -14.89 -3.15
CA LEU A 8 3.43 -15.82 -2.10
C LEU A 8 1.91 -15.90 -2.05
N GLY A 9 1.23 -14.75 -2.09
CA GLY A 9 -0.22 -14.66 -2.18
C GLY A 9 -0.74 -15.42 -3.39
N MET A 10 -0.26 -15.14 -4.61
CA MET A 10 -0.69 -15.83 -5.84
C MET A 10 -0.34 -17.33 -5.87
N MET A 11 0.82 -17.74 -5.36
CA MET A 11 1.27 -19.13 -5.34
C MET A 11 0.53 -19.97 -4.29
N LEU A 12 0.29 -19.41 -3.10
CA LEU A 12 -0.58 -20.00 -2.08
C LEU A 12 -2.01 -20.09 -2.59
N LEU A 13 -2.53 -19.03 -3.23
CA LEU A 13 -3.81 -19.04 -3.92
C LEU A 13 -3.92 -20.19 -4.90
N SER A 14 -2.92 -20.38 -5.76
CA SER A 14 -2.96 -21.43 -6.79
C SER A 14 -3.01 -22.84 -6.19
N ARG A 15 -2.49 -23.04 -4.98
CA ARG A 15 -2.62 -24.30 -4.23
C ARG A 15 -3.97 -24.40 -3.52
N VAL A 16 -4.44 -23.28 -2.95
CA VAL A 16 -5.70 -23.17 -2.22
C VAL A 16 -6.91 -23.15 -3.18
N ILE A 17 -6.78 -22.86 -4.47
CA ILE A 17 -7.89 -22.97 -5.45
C ILE A 17 -8.35 -24.44 -5.63
N GLY A 18 -7.58 -25.42 -5.12
CA GLY A 18 -8.07 -26.78 -4.88
C GLY A 18 -9.04 -26.92 -3.68
N GLY A 19 -9.31 -25.88 -2.88
CA GLY A 19 -10.13 -25.96 -1.65
C GLY A 19 -10.49 -24.68 -0.84
N GLY A 20 -10.22 -23.44 -1.26
CA GLY A 20 -10.40 -22.24 -0.41
C GLY A 20 -10.50 -20.89 -1.14
N MET A 21 -11.45 -20.76 -2.07
CA MET A 21 -11.68 -19.51 -2.82
C MET A 21 -12.02 -18.27 -1.98
N ALA A 22 -12.40 -18.41 -0.70
CA ALA A 22 -12.86 -17.31 0.13
C ALA A 22 -11.73 -16.36 0.58
N LEU A 23 -10.57 -16.90 0.97
CA LEU A 23 -9.40 -16.12 1.41
C LEU A 23 -8.78 -15.33 0.24
N ALA A 24 -8.72 -15.98 -0.92
CA ALA A 24 -8.22 -15.41 -2.16
C ALA A 24 -8.99 -14.18 -2.65
N ARG A 25 -10.32 -14.22 -2.49
CA ARG A 25 -11.23 -13.13 -2.87
C ARG A 25 -11.21 -11.96 -1.88
N ALA A 26 -10.71 -12.17 -0.66
CA ALA A 26 -10.61 -11.12 0.36
C ALA A 26 -9.35 -10.26 0.17
N GLU A 27 -8.24 -10.86 -0.29
CA GLU A 27 -6.99 -10.14 -0.60
C GLU A 27 -7.04 -9.47 -1.98
N LEU A 28 -7.51 -10.18 -3.01
CA LEU A 28 -7.56 -9.66 -4.38
C LEU A 28 -8.83 -8.85 -4.63
N THR A 29 -8.95 -7.74 -3.91
CA THR A 29 -9.99 -6.74 -4.14
C THR A 29 -9.56 -5.84 -5.30
N GLY A 30 -9.92 -6.22 -6.53
CA GLY A 30 -9.71 -5.40 -7.73
C GLY A 30 -10.44 -5.99 -8.95
N PRO A 31 -11.23 -5.21 -9.71
CA PRO A 31 -12.02 -5.71 -10.85
C PRO A 31 -11.15 -6.28 -11.99
N SER A 32 -9.87 -5.88 -12.06
CA SER A 32 -8.96 -6.24 -13.15
C SER A 32 -8.39 -7.67 -13.12
N LEU A 33 -8.55 -8.41 -12.00
CA LEU A 33 -8.08 -9.81 -11.90
C LEU A 33 -9.12 -10.84 -12.34
N SER A 34 -10.35 -10.42 -12.63
CA SER A 34 -11.47 -11.30 -13.04
C SER A 34 -11.21 -12.05 -14.36
N ARG A 35 -10.22 -11.61 -15.16
CA ARG A 35 -9.85 -12.25 -16.43
C ARG A 35 -8.67 -13.23 -16.33
N LEU A 36 -8.14 -13.49 -15.14
CA LEU A 36 -7.00 -14.39 -14.93
C LEU A 36 -7.43 -15.77 -14.43
N ARG A 37 -8.02 -16.57 -15.33
CA ARG A 37 -7.89 -18.04 -15.33
C ARG A 37 -7.57 -18.47 -16.76
N PRO A 38 -6.67 -19.45 -17.04
CA PRO A 38 -6.09 -20.50 -16.20
C PRO A 38 -4.53 -20.53 -16.14
N LYS A 39 -3.84 -19.37 -16.12
CA LYS A 39 -2.36 -19.34 -16.13
C LYS A 39 -1.74 -18.41 -15.07
N LEU A 40 -2.12 -18.60 -13.80
CA LEU A 40 -1.54 -17.85 -12.66
C LEU A 40 0.00 -17.91 -12.66
N LYS A 41 0.59 -19.06 -12.96
CA LYS A 41 2.05 -19.22 -13.08
C LYS A 41 2.66 -18.33 -14.17
N GLN A 42 2.02 -18.22 -15.34
CA GLN A 42 2.55 -17.40 -16.43
C GLN A 42 2.45 -15.91 -16.09
N THR A 43 1.37 -15.52 -15.43
CA THR A 43 1.20 -14.14 -14.95
C THR A 43 2.27 -13.79 -13.91
N ALA A 44 2.52 -14.67 -12.95
CA ALA A 44 3.57 -14.47 -11.96
C ALA A 44 4.97 -14.32 -12.59
N ILE A 45 5.31 -15.16 -13.57
CA ILE A 45 6.58 -15.07 -14.31
C ILE A 45 6.68 -13.75 -15.09
N ALA A 46 5.59 -13.33 -15.74
CA ALA A 46 5.53 -12.08 -16.48
C ALA A 46 5.79 -10.87 -15.58
N LEU A 47 5.13 -10.80 -14.42
CA LEU A 47 5.33 -9.74 -13.43
C LEU A 47 6.75 -9.77 -12.84
N TRP A 48 7.30 -10.95 -12.58
CA TRP A 48 8.69 -11.09 -12.08
C TRP A 48 9.73 -10.63 -13.09
N THR A 49 9.52 -10.97 -14.36
CA THR A 49 10.37 -10.50 -15.45
C THR A 49 10.31 -8.98 -15.54
N LEU A 50 9.11 -8.39 -15.43
CA LEU A 50 8.94 -6.93 -15.45
C LEU A 50 9.69 -6.25 -14.30
N TYR A 51 9.61 -6.79 -13.08
CA TYR A 51 10.32 -6.25 -11.91
C TYR A 51 11.83 -6.27 -12.09
N ILE A 52 12.41 -7.41 -12.50
CA ILE A 52 13.85 -7.51 -12.71
C ILE A 52 14.31 -6.55 -13.79
N VAL A 53 13.58 -6.48 -14.91
CA VAL A 53 13.93 -5.58 -16.01
C VAL A 53 13.89 -4.12 -15.54
N LEU A 54 12.85 -3.71 -14.83
CA LEU A 54 12.77 -2.34 -14.31
C LEU A 54 13.88 -2.06 -13.29
N THR A 55 14.19 -2.98 -12.37
CA THR A 55 15.31 -2.83 -11.42
C THR A 55 16.65 -2.71 -12.14
N CYS A 56 16.89 -3.53 -13.16
CA CYS A 56 18.11 -3.45 -13.96
C CYS A 56 18.21 -2.13 -14.74
N ILE A 57 17.09 -1.61 -15.27
CA ILE A 57 17.06 -0.31 -15.95
C ILE A 57 17.38 0.80 -14.95
N GLU A 58 16.77 0.78 -13.77
CA GLU A 58 17.05 1.76 -12.71
C GLU A 58 18.53 1.75 -12.32
N PHE A 59 19.09 0.57 -12.08
CA PHE A 59 20.51 0.39 -11.79
C PHE A 59 21.40 1.03 -12.86
N ILE A 60 21.17 0.70 -14.13
CA ILE A 60 21.97 1.22 -15.25
C ILE A 60 21.85 2.75 -15.32
N LEU A 61 20.65 3.30 -15.15
CA LEU A 61 20.45 4.75 -15.17
C LEU A 61 21.15 5.44 -14.01
N LEU A 62 21.02 4.92 -12.78
CA LEU A 62 21.71 5.47 -11.62
C LEU A 62 23.23 5.39 -11.78
N TRP A 63 23.77 4.27 -12.26
CA TRP A 63 25.22 4.11 -12.41
C TRP A 63 25.82 4.96 -13.55
N THR A 64 25.11 5.11 -14.67
CA THR A 64 25.66 5.79 -15.86
C THR A 64 25.33 7.28 -15.95
N ALA A 65 24.17 7.70 -15.44
CA ALA A 65 23.69 9.07 -15.55
C ALA A 65 23.91 9.91 -14.27
N THR A 66 24.47 9.32 -13.22
CA THR A 66 24.65 9.98 -11.92
C THR A 66 26.04 9.68 -11.32
N PRO A 67 26.48 10.42 -10.30
CA PRO A 67 27.79 10.19 -9.66
C PRO A 67 27.80 9.00 -8.68
N MET A 68 26.74 8.20 -8.62
CA MET A 68 26.67 7.03 -7.73
C MET A 68 27.72 5.98 -8.10
N ASP A 69 28.39 5.44 -7.09
CA ASP A 69 29.21 4.23 -7.27
C ASP A 69 28.32 3.03 -7.64
N TRP A 70 28.91 2.01 -8.25
CA TRP A 70 28.20 0.80 -8.66
C TRP A 70 27.47 0.15 -7.47
N PHE A 71 28.09 0.14 -6.28
CA PHE A 71 27.51 -0.43 -5.07
C PHE A 71 26.28 0.35 -4.61
N ASP A 72 26.35 1.68 -4.60
CA ASP A 72 25.22 2.54 -4.26
C ASP A 72 24.09 2.39 -5.27
N ALA A 73 24.40 2.40 -6.56
CA ALA A 73 23.41 2.27 -7.63
C ALA A 73 22.66 0.92 -7.57
N VAL A 74 23.36 -0.21 -7.36
CA VAL A 74 22.71 -1.52 -7.23
C VAL A 74 21.79 -1.54 -6.01
N ASN A 75 22.29 -1.11 -4.84
CA ASN A 75 21.51 -1.17 -3.61
C ASN A 75 20.27 -0.28 -3.66
N HIS A 76 20.37 0.94 -4.20
CA HIS A 76 19.21 1.82 -4.35
C HIS A 76 18.20 1.23 -5.35
N SER A 77 18.63 0.69 -6.49
CA SER A 77 17.71 0.04 -7.44
C SER A 77 16.95 -1.17 -6.83
N LEU A 78 17.60 -1.89 -5.91
CA LEU A 78 17.01 -3.01 -5.20
C LEU A 78 16.03 -2.56 -4.10
N THR A 79 16.04 -1.29 -3.69
CA THR A 79 15.19 -0.77 -2.62
C THR A 79 14.09 0.16 -3.14
N THR A 80 14.25 0.80 -4.31
CA THR A 80 13.23 1.67 -4.91
C THR A 80 12.00 0.90 -5.40
N LEU A 81 12.14 -0.04 -6.35
CA LEU A 81 10.98 -0.77 -6.89
C LEU A 81 10.18 -1.59 -5.88
N PRO A 82 10.77 -2.27 -4.88
CA PRO A 82 9.99 -2.95 -3.86
C PRO A 82 9.41 -2.00 -2.81
N THR A 83 9.58 -0.68 -2.97
CA THR A 83 9.18 0.39 -2.05
C THR A 83 9.71 0.12 -0.64
N GLY A 84 11.02 -0.04 -0.54
CA GLY A 84 11.71 -0.43 0.69
C GLY A 84 12.45 0.72 1.40
N GLY A 85 12.91 1.73 0.67
CA GLY A 85 13.46 2.97 1.25
C GLY A 85 14.82 2.89 1.91
N PHE A 86 15.41 1.69 1.99
CA PHE A 86 16.75 1.53 2.53
C PHE A 86 17.79 2.18 1.60
N SER A 87 18.73 2.87 2.22
CA SER A 87 19.86 3.51 1.56
C SER A 87 21.17 3.01 2.17
N THR A 88 22.25 3.14 1.41
CA THR A 88 23.62 2.90 1.88
C THR A 88 24.16 4.03 2.74
N HIS A 89 23.50 5.19 2.75
CA HIS A 89 23.90 6.38 3.50
C HIS A 89 22.78 6.86 4.43
N ASP A 90 23.16 7.42 5.58
CA ASP A 90 22.21 7.89 6.61
C ASP A 90 21.29 9.03 6.10
N ALA A 91 21.82 9.91 5.23
CA ALA A 91 21.06 10.99 4.61
C ALA A 91 20.19 10.53 3.41
N SER A 92 20.10 9.21 3.18
CA SER A 92 19.33 8.63 2.08
C SER A 92 19.74 9.20 0.71
N ILE A 93 18.78 9.52 -0.16
CA ILE A 93 19.03 10.15 -1.46
C ILE A 93 19.61 11.57 -1.30
N GLY A 94 19.36 12.24 -0.18
CA GLY A 94 19.92 13.55 0.15
C GLY A 94 21.45 13.57 0.20
N TYR A 95 22.11 12.43 0.42
CA TYR A 95 23.58 12.31 0.38
C TYR A 95 24.19 12.72 -0.96
N PHE A 96 23.51 12.41 -2.07
CA PHE A 96 24.09 12.58 -3.41
C PHE A 96 23.94 13.99 -3.98
N ASP A 97 23.10 14.85 -3.37
CA ASP A 97 22.80 16.23 -3.76
C ASP A 97 22.72 16.44 -5.29
N SER A 98 22.02 15.54 -5.97
CA SER A 98 22.00 15.48 -7.44
C SER A 98 20.56 15.40 -7.96
N ILE A 99 20.19 16.42 -8.74
CA ILE A 99 18.88 16.49 -9.41
C ILE A 99 18.66 15.27 -10.31
N ALA A 100 19.73 14.74 -10.92
CA ALA A 100 19.65 13.55 -11.77
C ALA A 100 19.23 12.32 -10.93
N VAL A 101 19.83 12.12 -9.76
CA VAL A 101 19.48 11.03 -8.84
C VAL A 101 18.02 11.18 -8.39
N GLU A 102 17.64 12.36 -7.89
CA GLU A 102 16.27 12.61 -7.42
C GLU A 102 15.24 12.31 -8.52
N THR A 103 15.49 12.78 -9.75
CA THR A 103 14.55 12.61 -10.86
C THR A 103 14.39 11.14 -11.27
N ILE A 104 15.49 10.38 -11.32
CA ILE A 104 15.45 8.94 -11.64
C ILE A 104 14.69 8.21 -10.53
N VAL A 105 15.04 8.43 -9.27
CA VAL A 105 14.37 7.76 -8.13
C VAL A 105 12.88 8.13 -8.06
N ILE A 106 12.50 9.40 -8.28
CA ILE A 106 11.10 9.82 -8.39
C ILE A 106 10.35 9.01 -9.44
N ALA A 107 10.93 8.86 -10.64
CA ALA A 107 10.29 8.12 -11.72
C ALA A 107 10.07 6.64 -11.34
N PHE A 108 11.06 6.00 -10.75
CA PHE A 108 10.97 4.58 -10.37
C PHE A 108 10.11 4.34 -9.13
N MET A 109 10.11 5.24 -8.14
CA MET A 109 9.15 5.21 -7.03
C MET A 109 7.72 5.34 -7.56
N PHE A 110 7.48 6.29 -8.46
CA PHE A 110 6.16 6.49 -9.08
C PHE A 110 5.71 5.22 -9.81
N ILE A 111 6.59 4.60 -10.60
CA ILE A 111 6.32 3.33 -11.31
C ILE A 111 6.06 2.19 -10.32
N GLY A 112 6.84 2.08 -9.24
CA GLY A 112 6.66 1.08 -8.19
C GLY A 112 5.30 1.17 -7.49
N GLY A 113 4.74 2.38 -7.41
CA GLY A 113 3.39 2.63 -6.90
C GLY A 113 2.24 2.30 -7.86
N ILE A 114 2.52 2.01 -9.14
CA ILE A 114 1.51 1.61 -10.13
C ILE A 114 1.20 0.12 -10.00
N ASN A 115 -0.03 -0.26 -10.35
CA ASN A 115 -0.43 -1.65 -10.44
C ASN A 115 0.42 -2.36 -11.50
N PHE A 116 1.17 -3.38 -11.09
CA PHE A 116 2.08 -4.12 -11.99
C PHE A 116 1.35 -4.79 -13.17
N THR A 117 0.05 -5.07 -13.03
CA THR A 117 -0.78 -5.57 -14.12
C THR A 117 -1.00 -4.50 -15.20
N LEU A 118 -1.15 -3.23 -14.81
CA LEU A 118 -1.28 -2.13 -15.77
C LEU A 118 0.05 -1.86 -16.48
N LEU A 119 1.18 -1.95 -15.77
CA LEU A 119 2.51 -1.84 -16.38
C LEU A 119 2.73 -2.95 -17.43
N TRP A 120 2.24 -4.16 -17.16
CA TRP A 120 2.26 -5.24 -18.15
C TRP A 120 1.43 -4.91 -19.39
N PHE A 121 0.21 -4.38 -19.24
CA PHE A 121 -0.62 -3.98 -20.39
C PHE A 121 0.02 -2.85 -21.22
N ILE A 122 0.72 -1.91 -20.58
CA ILE A 122 1.48 -0.88 -21.29
C ILE A 122 2.57 -1.52 -22.15
N LYS A 123 3.28 -2.52 -21.60
CA LYS A 123 4.30 -3.27 -22.35
C LYS A 123 3.73 -4.02 -23.56
N GLU A 124 2.52 -4.55 -23.45
CA GLU A 124 1.81 -5.21 -24.58
C GLU A 124 1.22 -4.23 -25.61
N GLY A 125 1.41 -2.91 -25.42
CA GLY A 125 0.92 -1.87 -26.33
C GLY A 125 -0.52 -1.42 -26.06
N GLU A 126 -1.16 -1.92 -24.99
CA GLU A 126 -2.55 -1.61 -24.64
C GLU A 126 -2.68 -0.32 -23.79
N ILE A 127 -1.98 0.74 -24.20
CA ILE A 127 -1.87 2.02 -23.47
C ILE A 127 -3.24 2.61 -23.12
N ARG A 128 -4.22 2.49 -24.03
CA ARG A 128 -5.59 3.00 -23.81
C ARG A 128 -6.27 2.35 -22.61
N LYS A 129 -6.00 1.07 -22.32
CA LYS A 129 -6.56 0.39 -21.15
C LYS A 129 -5.92 0.88 -19.86
N ALA A 130 -4.62 1.15 -19.88
CA ALA A 130 -3.90 1.66 -18.71
C ALA A 130 -4.38 3.06 -18.30
N PHE A 131 -4.53 3.98 -19.24
CA PHE A 131 -5.04 5.33 -18.95
C PHE A 131 -6.56 5.40 -18.76
N GLY A 132 -7.29 4.40 -19.23
CA GLY A 132 -8.73 4.25 -18.96
C GLY A 132 -9.03 3.77 -17.53
N ASP A 133 -8.04 3.16 -16.87
CA ASP A 133 -8.17 2.66 -15.51
C ASP A 133 -8.47 3.82 -14.54
N GLU A 134 -9.50 3.61 -13.73
CA GLU A 134 -10.02 4.58 -12.79
C GLU A 134 -9.10 4.72 -11.57
N GLU A 135 -8.46 3.63 -11.12
CA GLU A 135 -7.52 3.66 -9.99
C GLU A 135 -6.23 4.41 -10.37
N PHE A 136 -5.68 4.14 -11.55
CA PHE A 136 -4.50 4.84 -12.05
C PHE A 136 -4.74 6.35 -12.20
N ARG A 137 -5.93 6.74 -12.67
CA ARG A 137 -6.32 8.16 -12.74
C ARG A 137 -6.42 8.79 -11.35
N TYR A 138 -7.00 8.10 -10.37
CA TYR A 138 -7.02 8.59 -8.99
C TYR A 138 -5.63 8.69 -8.39
N TYR A 139 -4.73 7.76 -8.70
CA TYR A 139 -3.33 7.79 -8.25
C TYR A 139 -2.58 9.01 -8.80
N LEU A 140 -2.74 9.32 -10.09
CA LEU A 140 -2.20 10.52 -10.71
C LEU A 140 -2.73 11.81 -10.06
N ILE A 141 -4.05 11.90 -9.87
CA ILE A 141 -4.69 13.06 -9.24
C ILE A 141 -4.21 13.23 -7.80
N TYR A 142 -4.16 12.13 -7.05
CA TYR A 142 -3.71 12.08 -5.65
C TYR A 142 -2.30 12.65 -5.49
N ILE A 143 -1.33 12.16 -6.27
CA ILE A 143 0.05 12.65 -6.25
C ILE A 143 0.12 14.12 -6.69
N LEU A 144 -0.58 14.49 -7.76
CA LEU A 144 -0.55 15.85 -8.28
C LEU A 144 -1.12 16.86 -7.26
N VAL A 145 -2.28 16.57 -6.68
CA VAL A 145 -2.93 17.46 -5.69
C VAL A 145 -2.05 17.61 -4.45
N ALA A 146 -1.49 16.53 -3.92
CA ALA A 146 -0.60 16.60 -2.76
C ALA A 146 0.68 17.38 -3.07
N THR A 147 1.28 17.17 -4.25
CA THR A 147 2.48 17.88 -4.71
C THR A 147 2.24 19.38 -4.83
N LEU A 148 1.12 19.78 -5.45
CA LEU A 148 0.76 21.19 -5.60
C LEU A 148 0.41 21.85 -4.27
N ALA A 149 -0.27 21.13 -3.37
CA ALA A 149 -0.62 21.65 -2.06
C ALA A 149 0.63 21.91 -1.20
N ILE A 150 1.57 20.97 -1.16
CA ILE A 150 2.85 21.15 -0.46
C ILE A 150 3.69 22.24 -1.13
N ALA A 151 3.79 22.24 -2.47
CA ALA A 151 4.53 23.29 -3.19
C ALA A 151 3.98 24.68 -2.89
N ALA A 152 2.66 24.85 -2.91
CA ALA A 152 2.01 26.13 -2.60
C ALA A 152 2.30 26.59 -1.16
N ALA A 153 2.28 25.66 -0.20
CA ALA A 153 2.63 25.97 1.19
C ALA A 153 4.09 26.44 1.32
N LEU A 154 5.02 25.78 0.64
CA LEU A 154 6.45 26.13 0.64
C LEU A 154 6.71 27.48 -0.06
N ILE A 155 6.06 27.73 -1.21
CA ILE A 155 6.15 29.03 -1.89
C ILE A 155 5.63 30.14 -0.97
N GLY A 156 4.53 29.89 -0.25
CA GLY A 156 3.99 30.82 0.75
C GLY A 156 4.93 31.12 1.91
N SER A 157 5.84 30.20 2.26
CA SER A 157 6.90 30.41 3.26
C SER A 157 8.19 31.00 2.67
N GLY A 158 8.18 31.44 1.41
CA GLY A 158 9.29 32.16 0.78
C GLY A 158 10.35 31.30 0.10
N THR A 159 10.10 30.01 -0.17
CA THR A 159 11.01 29.20 -0.99
C THR A 159 10.80 29.48 -2.49
N GLY A 160 11.87 29.32 -3.27
CA GLY A 160 11.80 29.47 -4.73
C GLY A 160 10.88 28.43 -5.37
N ILE A 161 10.12 28.83 -6.38
CA ILE A 161 9.11 27.97 -7.03
C ILE A 161 9.70 26.63 -7.51
N GLY A 162 10.89 26.66 -8.10
CA GLY A 162 11.57 25.45 -8.60
C GLY A 162 11.97 24.48 -7.48
N THR A 163 12.49 24.99 -6.37
CA THR A 163 12.89 24.13 -5.24
C THR A 163 11.68 23.59 -4.49
N SER A 164 10.64 24.41 -4.30
CA SER A 164 9.39 23.99 -3.67
C SER A 164 8.72 22.84 -4.43
N LEU A 165 8.65 22.93 -5.76
CA LEU A 165 8.07 21.87 -6.61
C LEU A 165 8.92 20.58 -6.61
N ARG A 166 10.25 20.72 -6.64
CA ARG A 166 11.16 19.57 -6.62
C ARG A 166 11.04 18.80 -5.30
N HIS A 167 11.16 19.51 -4.17
CA HIS A 167 11.07 18.89 -2.85
C HIS A 167 9.66 18.35 -2.57
N SER A 168 8.60 19.06 -2.96
CA SER A 168 7.24 18.55 -2.78
C SER A 168 7.01 17.28 -3.58
N LEU A 169 7.43 17.23 -4.85
CA LEU A 169 7.27 16.05 -5.69
C LEU A 169 8.03 14.85 -5.13
N PHE A 170 9.28 15.05 -4.70
CA PHE A 170 10.10 13.97 -4.13
C PHE A 170 9.43 13.36 -2.90
N HIS A 171 9.07 14.19 -1.91
CA HIS A 171 8.48 13.73 -0.65
C HIS A 171 7.08 13.14 -0.85
N VAL A 172 6.26 13.71 -1.73
CA VAL A 172 4.92 13.18 -2.03
C VAL A 172 5.00 11.81 -2.69
N VAL A 173 5.87 11.65 -3.68
CA VAL A 173 6.04 10.37 -4.36
C VAL A 173 6.67 9.35 -3.40
N SER A 174 7.68 9.75 -2.62
CA SER A 174 8.33 8.87 -1.65
C SER A 174 7.37 8.34 -0.59
N ILE A 175 6.66 9.23 0.11
CA ILE A 175 5.75 8.85 1.20
C ILE A 175 4.46 8.24 0.64
N GLY A 176 3.88 8.82 -0.40
CA GLY A 176 2.63 8.34 -1.00
C GLY A 176 2.76 6.99 -1.71
N THR A 177 3.97 6.59 -2.10
CA THR A 177 4.26 5.24 -2.60
C THR A 177 4.83 4.31 -1.54
N SER A 178 4.93 4.77 -0.28
CA SER A 178 5.59 4.07 0.83
C SER A 178 7.02 3.62 0.49
N SER A 179 7.71 4.37 -0.37
CA SER A 179 9.11 4.14 -0.69
C SER A 179 10.00 4.65 0.43
N GLY A 180 9.69 5.77 1.07
CA GLY A 180 10.37 6.19 2.30
C GLY A 180 11.78 6.78 2.12
N PHE A 181 12.21 7.08 0.90
CA PHE A 181 13.43 7.85 0.68
C PHE A 181 13.28 9.30 1.11
N VAL A 182 14.42 9.91 1.44
CA VAL A 182 14.51 11.26 1.99
C VAL A 182 15.57 12.05 1.21
N THR A 183 15.28 13.31 0.90
CA THR A 183 16.27 14.27 0.35
C THR A 183 16.60 15.41 1.30
N THR A 184 15.61 15.85 2.08
CA THR A 184 15.73 17.02 2.95
C THR A 184 15.03 16.75 4.27
N ASN A 185 15.53 17.36 5.34
CA ASN A 185 14.84 17.33 6.62
C ASN A 185 13.60 18.23 6.56
N TYR A 186 12.53 17.80 7.23
CA TYR A 186 11.38 18.67 7.47
C TYR A 186 11.74 19.84 8.41
N ARG A 187 12.85 19.72 9.15
CA ARG A 187 13.39 20.74 10.08
C ARG A 187 14.50 21.64 9.51
N ASP A 188 15.02 21.33 8.33
CA ASP A 188 16.19 22.03 7.78
C ASP A 188 15.73 22.93 6.62
N TYR A 189 14.99 23.98 6.96
CA TYR A 189 14.65 25.04 6.01
C TYR A 189 15.75 26.10 6.02
N SER A 190 16.10 26.65 4.86
CA SER A 190 17.26 27.54 4.64
C SER A 190 17.26 28.86 5.45
N ASN A 191 16.26 29.09 6.30
CA ASN A 191 16.11 30.22 7.21
C ASN A 191 15.93 29.80 8.69
N GLY A 192 16.27 28.54 9.05
CA GLY A 192 16.23 28.05 10.44
C GLY A 192 14.83 27.75 10.99
N GLY A 193 13.87 27.38 10.13
CA GLY A 193 12.50 27.04 10.53
C GLY A 193 12.06 25.67 10.03
N ASP A 194 10.98 25.12 10.59
CA ASP A 194 10.37 23.88 10.11
C ASP A 194 9.53 24.13 8.84
N TRP A 195 9.32 23.10 8.02
CA TRP A 195 8.31 23.15 6.96
C TRP A 195 6.95 23.54 7.54
N PRO A 196 6.09 24.28 6.82
CA PRO A 196 4.78 24.69 7.33
C PRO A 196 3.96 23.52 7.86
N LEU A 197 3.21 23.69 8.95
CA LEU A 197 2.40 22.61 9.55
C LEU A 197 1.47 21.90 8.56
N VAL A 198 0.99 22.64 7.55
CA VAL A 198 0.16 22.08 6.46
C VAL A 198 0.88 20.95 5.73
N THR A 199 2.19 21.04 5.50
CA THR A 199 2.95 19.98 4.82
C THR A 199 3.04 18.72 5.68
N HIS A 200 3.22 18.87 6.99
CA HIS A 200 3.25 17.77 7.95
C HIS A 200 1.92 17.02 7.97
N LEU A 201 0.80 17.75 7.97
CA LEU A 201 -0.54 17.14 7.89
C LEU A 201 -0.77 16.40 6.56
N ILE A 202 -0.33 16.97 5.44
CA ILE A 202 -0.45 16.29 4.13
C ILE A 202 0.39 15.02 4.13
N ILE A 203 1.65 15.10 4.55
CA ILE A 203 2.56 13.95 4.64
C ILE A 203 1.98 12.87 5.56
N PHE A 204 1.40 13.25 6.70
CA PHE A 204 0.73 12.32 7.59
C PHE A 204 -0.43 11.58 6.90
N VAL A 205 -1.26 12.28 6.10
CA VAL A 205 -2.30 11.63 5.30
C VAL A 205 -1.70 10.68 4.25
N LEU A 206 -0.58 11.07 3.60
CA LEU A 206 0.12 10.23 2.64
C LEU A 206 0.70 8.96 3.29
N MET A 207 1.12 9.01 4.56
CA MET A 207 1.59 7.83 5.29
C MET A 207 0.48 6.79 5.48
N ILE A 208 -0.77 7.25 5.62
CA ILE A 208 -1.94 6.39 5.81
C ILE A 208 -2.39 5.82 4.46
N VAL A 209 -2.51 6.68 3.45
CA VAL A 209 -3.01 6.33 2.11
C VAL A 209 -1.86 5.87 1.23
N GLY A 210 -1.79 4.58 0.97
CA GLY A 210 -0.80 4.00 0.08
C GLY A 210 -1.12 4.20 -1.40
N ALA A 211 -0.29 3.60 -2.26
CA ALA A 211 -0.47 3.63 -3.71
C ALA A 211 -1.54 2.63 -4.19
N SER A 212 -1.46 2.20 -5.45
CA SER A 212 -2.49 1.35 -6.04
C SER A 212 -2.51 -0.08 -5.46
N ALA A 213 -3.64 -0.76 -5.57
CA ALA A 213 -3.74 -2.21 -5.43
C ALA A 213 -2.86 -2.90 -6.49
N GLY A 214 -2.24 -4.02 -6.13
CA GLY A 214 -1.31 -4.74 -7.03
C GLY A 214 0.03 -4.04 -7.29
N SER A 215 0.35 -2.98 -6.54
CA SER A 215 1.70 -2.39 -6.44
C SER A 215 2.49 -2.98 -5.27
N THR A 216 3.79 -2.67 -5.21
CA THR A 216 4.69 -3.09 -4.12
C THR A 216 4.54 -2.26 -2.84
N ALA A 217 3.81 -1.13 -2.91
CA ALA A 217 3.55 -0.19 -1.82
C ALA A 217 2.79 -0.83 -0.65
N GLY A 218 2.98 -0.30 0.56
CA GLY A 218 2.18 -0.58 1.76
C GLY A 218 0.96 0.33 1.90
N GLY A 219 0.52 0.51 3.15
CA GLY A 219 -0.57 1.39 3.56
C GLY A 219 -1.97 0.94 3.15
N LEU A 220 -2.95 1.80 3.45
CA LEU A 220 -4.31 1.62 2.96
C LEU A 220 -4.32 1.92 1.46
N LYS A 221 -4.39 0.86 0.66
CA LYS A 221 -4.43 0.95 -0.80
C LYS A 221 -5.45 1.97 -1.28
N LEU A 222 -5.05 2.79 -2.26
CA LEU A 222 -5.86 3.89 -2.78
C LEU A 222 -7.26 3.41 -3.20
N LEU A 223 -7.36 2.26 -3.87
CA LEU A 223 -8.62 1.63 -4.24
C LEU A 223 -9.61 1.51 -3.06
N ARG A 224 -9.14 1.09 -1.89
CA ARG A 224 -9.97 0.88 -0.71
C ARG A 224 -10.51 2.21 -0.18
N VAL A 225 -9.65 3.23 -0.15
CA VAL A 225 -10.02 4.59 0.26
C VAL A 225 -11.03 5.18 -0.72
N THR A 226 -10.81 5.04 -2.03
CA THR A 226 -11.74 5.57 -3.03
C THR A 226 -13.09 4.84 -3.00
N LEU A 227 -13.10 3.52 -2.84
CA LEU A 227 -14.35 2.76 -2.71
C LEU A 227 -15.11 3.16 -1.45
N ALA A 228 -14.44 3.33 -0.31
CA ALA A 228 -15.07 3.80 0.91
C ALA A 228 -15.64 5.21 0.78
N PHE A 229 -14.94 6.11 0.08
CA PHE A 229 -15.47 7.43 -0.24
C PHE A 229 -16.73 7.34 -1.12
N LYS A 230 -16.73 6.48 -2.15
CA LYS A 230 -17.92 6.23 -2.97
C LYS A 230 -19.08 5.64 -2.14
N VAL A 231 -18.80 4.77 -1.17
CA VAL A 231 -19.80 4.25 -0.24
C VAL A 231 -20.40 5.38 0.59
N ALA A 232 -19.56 6.22 1.20
CA ALA A 232 -20.02 7.35 2.00
C ALA A 232 -20.90 8.31 1.18
N MET A 233 -20.46 8.68 -0.03
CA MET A 233 -21.23 9.53 -0.94
C MET A 233 -22.57 8.90 -1.33
N ARG A 234 -22.59 7.59 -1.61
CA ARG A 234 -23.83 6.86 -1.90
C ARG A 234 -24.81 6.90 -0.72
N GLU A 235 -24.34 6.71 0.51
CA GLU A 235 -25.21 6.75 1.68
C GLU A 235 -25.76 8.18 1.92
N LEU A 236 -24.97 9.23 1.68
CA LEU A 236 -25.47 10.62 1.71
C LEU A 236 -26.56 10.85 0.65
N VAL A 237 -26.35 10.36 -0.58
CA VAL A 237 -27.34 10.47 -1.65
C VAL A 237 -28.62 9.70 -1.32
N LYS A 238 -28.55 8.52 -0.71
CA LYS A 238 -29.74 7.77 -0.27
C LYS A 238 -30.52 8.48 0.82
N ILE A 239 -29.83 9.15 1.76
CA ILE A 239 -30.50 9.97 2.79
C ILE A 239 -31.28 11.10 2.12
N ALA A 240 -30.68 11.78 1.13
CA ALA A 240 -31.34 12.85 0.39
C ALA A 240 -32.43 12.35 -0.58
N GLN A 241 -32.24 11.17 -1.16
CA GLN A 241 -33.10 10.57 -2.20
C GLN A 241 -33.38 9.09 -1.92
N PRO A 242 -34.31 8.75 -1.00
CA PRO A 242 -34.51 7.37 -0.52
C PRO A 242 -34.92 6.36 -1.60
N ARG A 243 -35.50 6.82 -2.71
CA ARG A 243 -35.95 5.97 -3.83
C ARG A 243 -34.87 5.74 -4.90
N LYS A 244 -33.73 6.42 -4.81
CA LYS A 244 -32.66 6.29 -5.81
C LYS A 244 -31.85 5.02 -5.54
N ILE A 245 -31.85 4.11 -6.50
CA ILE A 245 -30.98 2.93 -6.50
C ILE A 245 -29.65 3.35 -7.11
N ASP A 246 -28.63 3.48 -6.27
CA ASP A 246 -27.29 3.84 -6.70
C ASP A 246 -26.32 2.66 -6.47
N GLN A 247 -25.60 2.28 -7.53
CA GLN A 247 -24.68 1.15 -7.54
C GLN A 247 -23.26 1.68 -7.61
N ILE A 248 -22.40 1.20 -6.70
CA ILE A 248 -20.99 1.58 -6.71
C ILE A 248 -20.31 0.85 -7.85
N ARG A 249 -19.66 1.61 -8.72
CA ARG A 249 -18.90 1.08 -9.85
C ARG A 249 -17.42 1.40 -9.71
N MET A 250 -16.58 0.48 -10.18
CA MET A 250 -15.14 0.66 -10.34
C MET A 250 -14.74 0.13 -11.72
N ASN A 251 -14.04 0.93 -12.53
CA ASN A 251 -13.68 0.55 -13.90
C ASN A 251 -14.88 0.13 -14.77
N GLY A 252 -16.06 0.72 -14.53
CA GLY A 252 -17.30 0.39 -15.22
C GLY A 252 -18.02 -0.86 -14.72
N GLU A 253 -17.42 -1.65 -13.83
CA GLU A 253 -18.01 -2.85 -13.24
C GLU A 253 -18.66 -2.54 -11.89
N VAL A 254 -19.78 -3.22 -11.58
CA VAL A 254 -20.49 -3.04 -10.31
C VAL A 254 -19.77 -3.81 -9.20
N VAL A 255 -19.46 -3.12 -8.10
CA VAL A 255 -18.83 -3.73 -6.93
C VAL A 255 -19.90 -4.45 -6.09
N GLU A 256 -19.68 -5.74 -5.84
CA GLU A 256 -20.58 -6.56 -5.03
C GLU A 256 -20.72 -6.04 -3.59
N ARG A 257 -21.90 -6.20 -2.99
CA ARG A 257 -22.18 -5.73 -1.62
C ARG A 257 -21.29 -6.39 -0.56
N ASN A 258 -20.92 -7.65 -0.75
CA ASN A 258 -20.03 -8.37 0.17
C ASN A 258 -18.62 -7.76 0.16
N GLN A 259 -18.11 -7.37 -1.01
CA GLN A 259 -16.82 -6.71 -1.16
C GLN A 259 -16.80 -5.33 -0.46
N ILE A 260 -17.91 -4.59 -0.57
CA ILE A 260 -18.07 -3.32 0.15
C ILE A 260 -18.00 -3.55 1.67
N GLY A 261 -18.67 -4.58 2.20
CA GLY A 261 -18.63 -4.93 3.61
C GLY A 261 -17.22 -5.25 4.11
N LEU A 262 -16.43 -6.00 3.32
CA LEU A 262 -15.04 -6.30 3.62
C LEU A 262 -14.17 -5.04 3.68
N ILE A 263 -14.33 -4.12 2.72
CA ILE A 263 -13.57 -2.87 2.68
C ILE A 263 -13.88 -2.01 3.91
N VAL A 264 -15.17 -1.85 4.25
CA VAL A 264 -15.57 -1.07 5.43
C VAL A 264 -15.06 -1.72 6.72
N GLY A 265 -15.21 -3.03 6.86
CA GLY A 265 -14.69 -3.77 8.02
C GLY A 265 -13.18 -3.60 8.18
N MET A 266 -12.43 -3.67 7.08
CA MET A 266 -10.99 -3.44 7.08
C MET A 266 -10.60 -2.03 7.53
N LEU A 267 -11.31 -1.00 7.06
CA LEU A 267 -11.05 0.38 7.46
C LEU A 267 -11.30 0.59 8.96
N ILE A 268 -12.37 0.01 9.50
CA ILE A 268 -12.65 0.06 10.94
C ILE A 268 -11.54 -0.64 11.73
N VAL A 269 -11.11 -1.82 11.28
CA VAL A 269 -9.99 -2.55 11.90
C VAL A 269 -8.70 -1.74 11.83
N TRP A 270 -8.40 -1.09 10.69
CA TRP A 270 -7.23 -0.23 10.53
C TRP A 270 -7.24 0.93 11.52
N VAL A 271 -8.36 1.65 11.62
CA VAL A 271 -8.52 2.79 12.55
C VAL A 271 -8.45 2.32 14.01
N GLY A 272 -9.07 1.17 14.33
CA GLY A 272 -9.03 0.58 15.67
C GLY A 272 -7.61 0.18 16.07
N LEU A 273 -6.87 -0.48 15.17
CA LEU A 273 -5.47 -0.84 15.39
C LEU A 273 -4.60 0.40 15.53
N PHE A 274 -4.75 1.38 14.65
CA PHE A 274 -4.05 2.65 14.71
C PHE A 274 -4.25 3.35 16.06
N GLY A 275 -5.49 3.48 16.51
CA GLY A 275 -5.82 4.11 17.79
C GLY A 275 -5.26 3.34 19.00
N LEU A 276 -5.45 2.02 19.03
CA LEU A 276 -4.94 1.18 20.12
C LEU A 276 -3.41 1.21 20.19
N SER A 277 -2.74 1.07 19.04
CA SER A 277 -1.29 1.09 18.96
C SER A 277 -0.70 2.45 19.30
N SER A 278 -1.39 3.55 18.98
CA SER A 278 -0.98 4.90 19.40
C SER A 278 -1.00 5.03 20.92
N ILE A 279 -2.03 4.51 21.58
CA ILE A 279 -2.12 4.50 23.06
C ILE A 279 -1.00 3.64 23.65
N ILE A 280 -0.78 2.44 23.12
CA ILE A 280 0.26 1.55 23.62
C ILE A 280 1.65 2.19 23.45
N LEU A 281 1.96 2.75 22.28
CA LEU A 281 3.26 3.39 22.06
C LEU A 281 3.46 4.62 22.95
N ALA A 282 2.42 5.42 23.20
CA ALA A 282 2.49 6.53 24.13
C ALA A 282 2.87 6.09 25.57
N ILE A 283 2.49 4.89 25.99
CA ILE A 283 2.89 4.32 27.30
C ILE A 283 4.39 3.98 27.33
N PHE A 284 4.93 3.45 26.23
CA PHE A 284 6.35 3.08 26.14
C PHE A 284 7.28 4.25 25.85
N MET A 285 6.72 5.38 25.40
CA MET A 285 7.42 6.57 24.93
C MET A 285 6.83 7.84 25.58
N PRO A 286 6.84 7.95 26.93
CA PRO A 286 6.11 9.00 27.65
C PRO A 286 6.70 10.41 27.45
N ASP A 287 7.99 10.51 27.13
CA ASP A 287 8.71 11.78 26.98
C ASP A 287 8.64 12.36 25.55
N ASN A 288 8.13 11.57 24.59
CA ASN A 288 8.07 11.95 23.19
C ASN A 288 6.80 12.77 22.88
N THR A 289 6.86 13.60 21.83
CA THR A 289 5.70 14.40 21.42
C THR A 289 4.56 13.56 20.81
N PHE A 290 3.33 14.07 20.91
CA PHE A 290 2.14 13.47 20.29
C PHE A 290 2.31 13.24 18.78
N GLU A 291 2.96 14.18 18.09
CA GLU A 291 3.29 14.06 16.67
C GLU A 291 4.22 12.89 16.40
N SER A 292 5.31 12.75 17.16
CA SER A 292 6.25 11.63 17.06
C SER A 292 5.52 10.28 17.20
N VAL A 293 4.70 10.12 18.25
CA VAL A 293 4.03 8.83 18.53
C VAL A 293 3.06 8.44 17.43
N ILE A 294 2.20 9.37 17.00
CA ILE A 294 1.18 9.07 15.99
C ILE A 294 1.81 8.81 14.61
N THR A 295 2.83 9.57 14.25
CA THR A 295 3.47 9.40 12.94
C THR A 295 4.34 8.14 12.88
N VAL A 296 4.91 7.70 14.00
CA VAL A 296 5.56 6.38 14.11
C VAL A 296 4.55 5.24 13.90
N VAL A 297 3.35 5.34 14.48
CA VAL A 297 2.28 4.34 14.26
C VAL A 297 1.84 4.35 12.79
N ALA A 298 1.60 5.54 12.22
CA ALA A 298 1.19 5.69 10.83
C ALA A 298 2.24 5.13 9.88
N SER A 299 3.52 5.47 10.09
CA SER A 299 4.62 4.96 9.28
C SER A 299 4.77 3.45 9.41
N SER A 300 4.62 2.90 10.63
CA SER A 300 4.72 1.46 10.85
C SER A 300 3.58 0.69 10.15
N LEU A 301 2.33 1.12 10.31
CA LEU A 301 1.19 0.48 9.62
C LEU A 301 1.20 0.73 8.10
N GLY A 302 1.70 1.91 7.69
CA GLY A 302 1.89 2.30 6.29
C GLY A 302 3.04 1.57 5.60
N ASN A 303 4.01 1.06 6.38
CA ASN A 303 5.33 0.66 5.92
C ASN A 303 6.02 1.79 5.13
N THR A 304 5.86 3.02 5.58
CA THR A 304 6.27 4.21 4.84
C THR A 304 7.73 4.58 5.07
N GLY A 305 8.31 4.20 6.21
CA GLY A 305 9.70 4.44 6.57
C GLY A 305 9.84 5.61 7.56
N PRO A 306 10.22 6.83 7.13
CA PRO A 306 10.41 7.96 8.03
C PRO A 306 9.09 8.37 8.70
N ALA A 307 9.17 8.87 9.94
CA ALA A 307 8.06 9.48 10.65
C ALA A 307 8.21 11.02 10.64
N LEU A 308 7.42 11.72 11.47
CA LEU A 308 7.59 13.15 11.73
C LEU A 308 8.06 13.34 13.19
N GLY A 309 8.38 14.58 13.56
CA GLY A 309 8.88 14.86 14.90
C GLY A 309 10.27 14.25 15.13
N GLU A 310 10.49 13.66 16.30
CA GLU A 310 11.80 13.14 16.77
C GLU A 310 12.29 11.90 16.01
N TYR A 311 11.44 11.30 15.18
CA TYR A 311 11.75 10.15 14.34
C TYR A 311 11.65 10.51 12.86
N GLY A 312 12.03 11.76 12.58
CA GLY A 312 11.99 12.39 11.29
C GLY A 312 12.99 11.82 10.28
N PRO A 313 13.07 12.43 9.10
CA PRO A 313 13.81 11.89 7.96
C PRO A 313 15.32 11.73 8.13
N HIS A 314 15.93 12.51 9.03
CA HIS A 314 17.36 12.41 9.35
C HIS A 314 17.61 11.80 10.73
N ASP A 315 16.55 11.44 11.45
CA ASP A 315 16.62 10.88 12.79
C ASP A 315 16.50 9.35 12.72
N THR A 316 17.03 8.70 13.74
CA THR A 316 16.99 7.23 13.86
C THR A 316 15.99 6.77 14.89
N TRP A 317 15.40 5.60 14.66
CA TRP A 317 14.53 4.93 15.63
C TRP A 317 15.33 4.20 16.72
N ALA A 318 16.67 4.19 16.64
CA ALA A 318 17.54 3.53 17.61
C ALA A 318 17.39 4.06 19.05
N SER A 319 16.93 5.30 19.22
CA SER A 319 16.66 5.89 20.54
C SER A 319 15.34 5.41 21.17
N MET A 320 14.50 4.67 20.44
CA MET A 320 13.25 4.12 20.97
C MET A 320 13.50 3.05 22.04
N ASN A 321 12.61 2.97 23.02
CA ASN A 321 12.56 1.89 24.00
C ASN A 321 12.42 0.53 23.28
N SER A 322 13.10 -0.52 23.77
CA SER A 322 12.99 -1.90 23.26
C SER A 322 11.54 -2.38 23.12
N GLY A 323 10.66 -2.00 24.06
CA GLY A 323 9.23 -2.32 23.97
C GLY A 323 8.56 -1.65 22.76
N ALA A 324 8.87 -0.39 22.50
CA ALA A 324 8.36 0.35 21.35
C ALA A 324 8.86 -0.25 20.02
N LEU A 325 10.14 -0.65 19.94
CA LEU A 325 10.71 -1.32 18.76
C LEU A 325 10.02 -2.66 18.44
N ILE A 326 9.66 -3.44 19.46
CA ILE A 326 8.91 -4.69 19.26
C ILE A 326 7.51 -4.39 18.72
N ILE A 327 6.83 -3.40 19.29
CA ILE A 327 5.49 -3.00 18.86
C ILE A 327 5.51 -2.49 17.42
N THR A 328 6.43 -1.57 17.07
CA THR A 328 6.54 -1.05 15.70
C THR A 328 6.87 -2.16 14.70
N SER A 329 7.72 -3.12 15.06
CA SER A 329 8.00 -4.31 14.23
C SER A 329 6.74 -5.15 13.97
N ILE A 330 5.92 -5.37 15.00
CA ILE A 330 4.64 -6.07 14.86
C ILE A 330 3.68 -5.28 13.97
N LEU A 331 3.63 -3.95 14.10
CA LEU A 331 2.77 -3.09 13.27
C LEU A 331 3.19 -3.10 11.80
N MET A 332 4.49 -3.07 11.50
CA MET A 332 5.00 -3.23 10.13
C MET A 332 4.57 -4.55 9.51
N TRP A 333 4.63 -5.64 10.30
CA TRP A 333 4.14 -6.94 9.86
C TRP A 333 2.64 -6.95 9.56
N PHE A 334 1.81 -6.35 10.44
CA PHE A 334 0.38 -6.16 10.21
C PHE A 334 0.09 -5.34 8.95
N GLY A 335 0.79 -4.22 8.77
CA GLY A 335 0.67 -3.36 7.59
C GLY A 335 1.02 -4.11 6.31
N ARG A 336 2.00 -5.02 6.36
CA ARG A 336 2.53 -5.70 5.19
C ARG A 336 1.73 -6.93 4.75
N LEU A 337 1.08 -7.63 5.69
CA LEU A 337 0.24 -8.79 5.38
C LEU A 337 -1.17 -8.42 4.89
N GLU A 338 -1.52 -7.14 4.86
CA GLU A 338 -2.89 -6.65 4.73
C GLU A 338 -3.75 -7.04 5.94
N LEU A 339 -4.18 -6.04 6.72
CA LEU A 339 -4.72 -6.21 8.08
C LEU A 339 -5.76 -7.32 8.29
N LEU A 340 -6.68 -7.55 7.35
CA LEU A 340 -7.70 -8.59 7.55
C LEU A 340 -7.10 -9.99 7.62
N THR A 341 -6.06 -10.29 6.86
CA THR A 341 -5.45 -11.62 6.83
C THR A 341 -4.72 -11.88 8.15
N ALA A 342 -4.01 -10.87 8.64
CA ALA A 342 -3.31 -10.92 9.92
C ALA A 342 -4.29 -11.04 11.10
N VAL A 343 -5.40 -10.30 11.07
CA VAL A 343 -6.45 -10.41 12.10
C VAL A 343 -7.15 -11.77 12.05
N ILE A 344 -7.44 -12.30 10.85
CA ILE A 344 -8.00 -13.65 10.70
C ILE A 344 -7.06 -14.70 11.29
N LEU A 345 -5.75 -14.57 11.08
CA LEU A 345 -4.75 -15.51 11.61
C LEU A 345 -4.73 -15.55 13.14
N ILE A 346 -5.02 -14.42 13.79
CA ILE A 346 -5.09 -14.32 15.25
C ILE A 346 -6.47 -14.73 15.79
N HIS A 347 -7.52 -14.62 14.96
CA HIS A 347 -8.87 -14.90 15.39
C HIS A 347 -9.03 -16.38 15.80
N PRO A 348 -9.44 -16.69 17.05
CA PRO A 348 -9.47 -18.07 17.56
C PRO A 348 -10.37 -19.02 16.75
N HIS A 349 -11.42 -18.48 16.13
CA HIS A 349 -12.36 -19.26 15.32
C HIS A 349 -11.71 -19.80 14.04
N THR A 350 -10.65 -19.18 13.53
CA THR A 350 -9.89 -19.66 12.36
C THR A 350 -9.22 -21.00 12.64
N TRP A 351 -8.81 -21.23 13.89
CA TRP A 351 -8.13 -22.44 14.32
C TRP A 351 -9.08 -23.51 14.88
N ARG A 352 -10.34 -23.12 15.09
CA ARG A 352 -11.37 -24.07 15.51
C ARG A 352 -11.67 -24.96 14.31
N LYS A 353 -11.42 -26.27 14.45
CA LYS A 353 -11.81 -27.25 13.43
C LYS A 353 -13.28 -27.02 13.11
N GLU A 354 -13.59 -26.72 11.85
CA GLU A 354 -14.92 -26.95 11.34
C GLU A 354 -15.19 -28.44 11.57
N GLU A 355 -15.98 -28.77 12.58
CA GLU A 355 -16.81 -29.95 12.49
C GLU A 355 -17.65 -29.73 11.25
N LYS A 356 -17.16 -30.25 10.12
CA LYS A 356 -17.96 -30.43 8.92
C LYS A 356 -19.17 -31.19 9.42
N VAL A 357 -20.28 -30.47 9.58
CA VAL A 357 -21.52 -31.06 10.04
C VAL A 357 -21.76 -32.22 9.11
N GLN A 358 -21.66 -33.42 9.68
CA GLN A 358 -21.74 -34.70 9.00
C GLN A 358 -23.16 -34.93 8.44
N SER A 359 -24.00 -33.89 8.37
CA SER A 359 -25.39 -33.89 7.91
C SER A 359 -25.50 -34.14 6.42
N ASP A 360 -24.58 -33.63 5.59
CA ASP A 360 -24.67 -33.86 4.14
C ASP A 360 -24.28 -35.29 3.79
N ARG A 361 -23.29 -35.88 4.48
CA ARG A 361 -22.93 -37.28 4.26
C ARG A 361 -23.96 -38.24 4.84
N SER A 362 -24.56 -37.93 5.98
CA SER A 362 -25.64 -38.76 6.54
C SER A 362 -26.93 -38.62 5.75
N ALA A 363 -27.27 -37.43 5.25
CA ALA A 363 -28.43 -37.21 4.38
C ALA A 363 -28.26 -37.90 3.03
N ILE A 364 -27.08 -37.81 2.40
CA ILE A 364 -26.78 -38.52 1.15
C ILE A 364 -26.75 -40.05 1.36
N ALA A 365 -26.23 -40.53 2.50
CA ALA A 365 -26.25 -41.95 2.84
C ALA A 365 -27.68 -42.46 3.15
N LEU A 366 -28.51 -41.65 3.80
CA LEU A 366 -29.92 -41.95 4.05
C LEU A 366 -30.71 -41.99 2.74
N TYR A 367 -30.48 -41.01 1.85
CA TYR A 367 -31.11 -40.96 0.53
C TYR A 367 -30.71 -42.15 -0.35
N ARG A 368 -29.42 -42.54 -0.33
CA ARG A 368 -28.95 -43.72 -1.05
C ARG A 368 -29.59 -45.02 -0.51
N ARG A 369 -29.75 -45.15 0.82
CA ARG A 369 -30.46 -46.31 1.41
C ARG A 369 -31.93 -46.37 1.02
N LEU A 370 -32.63 -45.23 1.01
CA LEU A 370 -34.03 -45.17 0.60
C LEU A 370 -34.21 -45.55 -0.88
N MET A 371 -33.30 -45.12 -1.76
CA MET A 371 -33.33 -45.50 -3.18
C MET A 371 -32.97 -46.97 -3.42
N GLU A 372 -32.05 -47.54 -2.63
CA GLU A 372 -31.68 -48.97 -2.74
C GLU A 372 -32.77 -49.93 -2.22
N ASP A 373 -33.67 -49.48 -1.35
CA ASP A 373 -34.82 -50.24 -0.87
C ASP A 373 -36.03 -50.16 -1.83
N ASP A 374 -36.20 -49.06 -2.57
CA ASP A 374 -37.24 -48.91 -3.61
C ASP A 374 -36.94 -49.77 -4.86
N ASP A 375 -35.67 -50.05 -5.17
CA ASP A 375 -35.29 -50.92 -6.29
C ASP A 375 -35.44 -52.44 -5.97
N LYS A 376 -35.85 -52.79 -4.73
CA LYS A 376 -35.97 -54.19 -4.26
C LYS A 376 -37.40 -54.67 -4.00
N ASN A 377 -38.41 -53.84 -4.21
CA ASN A 377 -39.82 -54.23 -4.26
C ASN A 377 -40.35 -54.15 -5.70
#